data_AF-A0A7Y4VD51-F1
#
_entry.id   AF-A0A7Y4VD51-F1
#
_cell.length_a   1.000
_cell.length_b   1.000
_cell.length_c   1.000
_cell.angle_alpha   90.00
_cell.angle_beta   90.00
_cell.angle_gamma   90.00
#
_symmetry.space_group_name_H-M   'P 1'
#
loop_
_entity.id
_entity.type
_entity.pdbx_description
1 polymer ?
#
loop_
_entity_poly.entity_id
_entity_poly.type
_entity_poly.pdbx_seq_one_letter_code
_entity_poly.pdbx_strand_id
1 'polypeptide(L)'
;MSVFKFACPVCGQHIECTADKAGSPMECPTCFRKLVVPHPSAEGSSSLVLTASEVQTRSIPLPGGTAPAPASATKKSPLVAIALGLLVLGVAAGAIVFRKTLFGGRNQTGRATRGADTNRVGQLPAPPPAPPSGDDAFWLTNLTGVTIPDAPAAGRVSGKSFTIERATIKGGHLDLRQGPNWPPDVGLSVQLFAKQPEDLAGKTVSIEPDREKFPRVILRTRNEEGKAVNENCFNGYSLRVEFGAVASGRLPGKIYFCGPDPEKSYVMGTFDAEIRRPTPPKPKP
;
A
#
# COMPACT_ATOMS: atom_id res chain seq x y z
N MET A 1 35.10 -6.89 -33.95
CA MET A 1 33.79 -6.36 -33.51
C MET A 1 33.98 -5.83 -32.11
N SER A 2 33.92 -4.52 -31.90
CA SER A 2 34.10 -3.90 -30.57
C SER A 2 32.83 -4.06 -29.75
N VAL A 3 32.96 -4.69 -28.59
CA VAL A 3 31.89 -4.83 -27.59
C VAL A 3 32.09 -3.76 -26.54
N PHE A 4 31.02 -3.06 -26.17
CA PHE A 4 31.04 -2.07 -25.10
C PHE A 4 29.96 -2.36 -24.06
N LYS A 5 30.18 -1.90 -22.83
CA LYS A 5 29.30 -2.16 -21.68
C LYS A 5 28.66 -0.86 -21.22
N PHE A 6 27.38 -0.91 -20.90
CA PHE A 6 26.65 0.24 -20.35
C PHE A 6 25.62 -0.23 -19.32
N ALA A 7 25.19 0.66 -18.43
CA ALA A 7 24.17 0.35 -17.43
C ALA A 7 22.77 0.77 -17.91
N CYS A 8 21.78 -0.09 -17.70
CA CYS A 8 20.38 0.24 -17.94
C CYS A 8 19.94 1.38 -17.00
N PRO A 9 19.35 2.47 -17.51
CA PRO A 9 18.95 3.60 -16.67
C PRO A 9 17.77 3.29 -15.73
N VAL A 10 17.03 2.20 -15.97
CA VAL A 10 15.84 1.85 -15.19
C VAL A 10 16.19 0.92 -14.02
N CYS A 11 17.01 -0.09 -14.26
CA CYS A 11 17.31 -1.12 -13.25
C CYS A 11 18.80 -1.22 -12.89
N GLY A 12 19.68 -0.44 -13.52
CA GLY A 12 21.12 -0.46 -13.25
C GLY A 12 21.86 -1.70 -13.79
N GLN A 13 21.20 -2.56 -14.57
CA GLN A 13 21.83 -3.75 -15.12
C GLN A 13 22.93 -3.38 -16.11
N HIS A 14 24.13 -3.95 -15.94
CA HIS A 14 25.20 -3.84 -16.94
C HIS A 14 24.89 -4.75 -18.13
N ILE A 15 24.81 -4.15 -19.31
CA ILE A 15 24.48 -4.80 -20.58
C ILE A 15 25.70 -4.64 -21.50
N GLU A 16 26.09 -5.73 -22.16
CA GLU A 16 27.14 -5.75 -23.17
C GLU A 16 26.50 -5.75 -24.56
N CYS A 17 26.92 -4.82 -25.43
CA CYS A 17 26.38 -4.69 -26.78
C CYS A 17 27.50 -4.41 -27.78
N THR A 18 27.27 -4.78 -29.04
CA THR A 18 28.21 -4.48 -30.13
C THR A 18 28.03 -3.03 -30.59
N ALA A 19 29.11 -2.39 -31.02
CA ALA A 19 29.09 -1.01 -31.52
C ALA A 19 28.05 -0.79 -32.64
N ASP A 20 27.78 -1.82 -33.46
CA ASP A 20 26.83 -1.78 -34.58
C ASP A 20 25.36 -1.61 -34.16
N LYS A 21 25.06 -1.78 -32.87
CA LYS A 21 23.71 -1.62 -32.30
C LYS A 21 23.53 -0.29 -31.58
N ALA A 22 24.54 0.58 -31.55
CA ALA A 22 24.42 1.94 -31.02
C ALA A 22 23.28 2.71 -31.70
N GLY A 23 22.49 3.44 -30.91
CA GLY A 23 21.32 4.18 -31.40
C GLY A 23 20.10 3.35 -31.74
N SER A 24 20.19 2.00 -31.73
CA SER A 24 19.03 1.13 -31.98
C SER A 24 18.19 0.92 -30.71
N PRO A 25 16.86 0.78 -30.83
CA PRO A 25 16.01 0.40 -29.72
C PRO A 25 16.21 -1.08 -29.37
N MET A 26 16.47 -1.37 -28.10
CA MET A 26 16.53 -2.73 -27.58
C MET A 26 15.79 -2.85 -26.24
N GLU A 27 15.49 -4.07 -25.82
CA GLU A 27 14.86 -4.34 -24.53
C GLU A 27 15.90 -4.78 -23.51
N CYS A 28 15.84 -4.22 -22.31
CA CYS A 28 16.71 -4.65 -21.20
C CYS A 28 16.34 -6.08 -20.78
N PRO A 29 17.30 -7.02 -20.67
CA PRO A 29 17.02 -8.41 -20.28
C PRO A 29 16.53 -8.56 -18.83
N THR A 30 16.70 -7.54 -17.98
CA THR A 30 16.35 -7.60 -16.56
C THR A 30 15.02 -6.92 -16.26
N CYS A 31 14.75 -5.76 -16.87
CA CYS A 31 13.55 -4.97 -16.60
C CYS A 31 12.57 -4.87 -17.78
N PHE A 32 12.92 -5.44 -18.94
CA PHE A 32 12.10 -5.46 -20.17
C PHE A 32 11.65 -4.09 -20.67
N ARG A 33 12.26 -3.00 -20.17
CA ARG A 33 11.99 -1.66 -20.67
C ARG A 33 12.73 -1.45 -21.97
N LYS A 34 12.03 -0.90 -22.96
CA LYS A 34 12.60 -0.41 -24.22
C LYS A 34 13.55 0.76 -23.93
N LEU A 35 14.79 0.64 -24.37
CA LEU A 35 15.84 1.63 -24.22
C LEU A 35 16.60 1.78 -25.53
N VAL A 36 17.19 2.95 -25.75
CA VAL A 36 18.07 3.21 -26.89
C VAL A 36 19.49 2.93 -26.44
N VAL A 37 20.22 2.11 -27.21
CA VAL A 37 21.62 1.80 -26.91
C VAL A 37 22.44 3.09 -27.01
N PRO A 38 23.15 3.52 -25.96
CA PRO A 38 23.98 4.72 -26.02
C PRO A 38 25.14 4.48 -26.98
N HIS A 39 25.56 5.52 -27.69
CA HIS A 39 26.74 5.42 -28.53
C HIS A 39 27.97 5.26 -27.64
N PRO A 40 28.85 4.29 -27.94
CA PRO A 40 30.13 4.21 -27.25
C PRO A 40 30.91 5.49 -27.59
N SER A 41 31.12 6.37 -26.61
CA SER A 41 32.04 7.49 -26.76
C SER A 41 33.41 6.92 -27.11
N ALA A 42 34.04 7.43 -28.18
CA ALA A 42 35.41 7.09 -28.53
C ALA A 42 36.31 7.30 -27.30
N GLU A 43 37.20 6.33 -27.06
CA GLU A 43 38.02 6.24 -25.85
C GLU A 43 38.81 7.53 -25.58
N GLY A 44 38.77 7.99 -24.34
CA GLY A 44 39.70 9.02 -23.84
C GLY A 44 39.07 10.34 -23.41
N SER A 45 38.21 10.33 -22.39
CA SER A 45 38.23 11.35 -21.32
C SER A 45 37.26 10.96 -20.20
N SER A 46 37.73 11.12 -18.97
CA SER A 46 37.02 10.92 -17.72
C SER A 46 35.68 11.66 -17.69
N SER A 47 34.56 10.91 -17.66
CA SER A 47 33.23 11.47 -17.51
C SER A 47 33.01 11.96 -16.07
N LEU A 48 33.32 13.23 -15.85
CA LEU A 48 32.64 14.06 -14.87
C LEU A 48 31.16 14.18 -15.25
N VAL A 49 30.30 13.88 -14.27
CA VAL A 49 29.00 14.51 -13.97
C VAL A 49 28.31 15.24 -15.13
N LEU A 50 27.17 14.71 -15.61
CA LEU A 50 26.06 15.56 -16.03
C LEU A 50 24.70 14.95 -15.63
N THR A 51 24.16 15.58 -14.59
CA THR A 51 22.76 15.75 -14.23
C THR A 51 21.83 15.75 -15.44
N ALA A 52 20.83 14.88 -15.47
CA ALA A 52 19.72 14.98 -16.41
C ALA A 52 18.89 16.22 -16.06
N SER A 53 19.03 17.28 -16.85
CA SER A 53 18.08 18.38 -16.88
C SER A 53 16.85 17.98 -17.71
N GLU A 54 15.70 18.16 -17.09
CA GLU A 54 14.36 18.08 -17.64
C GLU A 54 14.21 18.96 -18.89
N VAL A 55 13.60 18.40 -19.95
CA VAL A 55 13.22 19.14 -21.16
C VAL A 55 12.05 20.05 -20.82
N GLN A 56 12.37 21.28 -20.44
CA GLN A 56 11.42 22.38 -20.41
C GLN A 56 11.22 22.89 -21.84
N THR A 57 10.04 22.68 -22.40
CA THR A 57 9.59 23.37 -23.61
C THR A 57 9.54 24.87 -23.30
N ARG A 58 10.54 25.63 -23.76
CA ARG A 58 10.46 27.09 -23.83
C ARG A 58 10.96 27.57 -25.19
N SER A 59 10.04 28.14 -25.94
CA SER A 59 10.26 28.84 -27.21
C SER A 59 11.20 30.04 -27.00
N ILE A 60 12.20 30.18 -27.86
CA ILE A 60 13.11 31.34 -27.90
C ILE A 60 12.47 32.45 -28.77
N PRO A 61 12.40 33.72 -28.30
CA PRO A 61 11.92 34.87 -29.08
C PRO A 61 13.05 35.54 -29.89
N LEU A 62 12.70 36.13 -31.04
CA LEU A 62 13.56 37.03 -31.83
C LEU A 62 13.58 38.47 -31.26
N PRO A 63 14.61 39.28 -31.61
CA PRO A 63 14.93 40.53 -30.91
C PRO A 63 14.17 41.73 -31.48
N GLY A 64 13.67 42.58 -30.59
CA GLY A 64 13.19 43.92 -30.96
C GLY A 64 12.40 44.59 -29.84
N GLY A 65 12.85 45.78 -29.43
CA GLY A 65 11.99 46.75 -28.75
C GLY A 65 12.20 46.90 -27.25
N THR A 66 13.02 47.89 -26.88
CA THR A 66 12.72 48.94 -25.88
C THR A 66 12.26 48.51 -24.49
N ALA A 67 13.15 48.69 -23.51
CA ALA A 67 12.80 48.78 -22.08
C ALA A 67 11.76 49.87 -21.80
N PRO A 68 10.95 49.72 -20.74
CA PRO A 68 11.28 50.49 -19.55
C PRO A 68 11.08 49.76 -18.20
N ALA A 69 11.90 50.21 -17.25
CA ALA A 69 11.87 50.28 -15.79
C ALA A 69 10.77 49.58 -14.93
N PRO A 70 11.11 49.23 -13.66
CA PRO A 70 10.30 48.38 -12.78
C PRO A 70 9.22 49.16 -12.02
N ALA A 71 8.03 48.54 -11.87
CA ALA A 71 6.94 49.08 -11.05
C ALA A 71 6.73 48.26 -9.77
N SER A 72 7.02 48.94 -8.65
CA SER A 72 6.33 48.92 -7.34
C SER A 72 6.04 47.59 -6.62
N ALA A 73 6.87 47.34 -5.60
CA ALA A 73 6.54 46.54 -4.42
C ALA A 73 5.32 47.11 -3.69
N THR A 74 4.22 46.33 -3.62
CA THR A 74 3.01 46.70 -2.88
C THR A 74 3.04 46.06 -1.50
N LYS A 75 3.27 46.88 -0.47
CA LYS A 75 3.19 46.50 0.95
C LYS A 75 1.72 46.23 1.31
N LYS A 76 1.37 45.01 1.71
CA LYS A 76 0.04 44.67 2.23
C LYS A 76 0.07 44.73 3.76
N SER A 77 -0.80 45.58 4.31
CA SER A 77 -0.94 45.88 5.73
C SER A 77 -1.59 44.73 6.52
N PRO A 78 -1.28 44.56 7.83
CA PRO A 78 -1.68 43.41 8.64
C PRO A 78 -3.15 43.41 9.12
N LEU A 79 -3.99 44.32 8.62
CA LEU A 79 -5.39 44.47 9.07
C LEU A 79 -6.36 43.45 8.46
N VAL A 80 -6.03 42.88 7.29
CA VAL A 80 -6.90 41.91 6.59
C VAL A 80 -6.82 40.50 7.22
N ALA A 81 -5.70 40.15 7.85
CA ALA A 81 -5.53 38.84 8.51
C ALA A 81 -6.33 38.71 9.82
N ILE A 82 -6.55 39.83 10.53
CA ILE A 82 -7.28 39.85 11.80
C ILE A 82 -8.79 39.76 11.56
N ALA A 83 -9.31 40.41 10.52
CA ALA A 83 -10.72 40.33 10.14
C ALA A 83 -11.13 38.91 9.66
N LEU A 84 -10.25 38.21 8.93
CA LEU A 84 -10.51 36.85 8.48
C LEU A 84 -10.42 35.83 9.63
N GLY A 85 -9.50 36.03 10.58
CA GLY A 85 -9.37 35.19 11.77
C GLY A 85 -10.58 35.28 12.72
N LEU A 86 -11.11 36.49 12.94
CA LEU A 86 -12.30 36.69 13.77
C LEU A 86 -13.58 36.15 13.11
N LEU A 87 -13.67 36.19 11.78
CA LEU A 87 -14.79 35.60 11.05
C LEU A 87 -14.81 34.07 11.15
N VAL A 88 -13.65 33.41 11.07
CA VAL A 88 -13.53 31.94 11.21
C VAL A 88 -13.78 31.48 12.66
N LEU A 89 -13.34 32.25 13.65
CA LEU A 89 -13.64 31.97 15.07
C LEU A 89 -15.12 32.21 15.43
N GLY A 90 -15.78 33.19 14.81
CA GLY A 90 -17.21 33.44 14.98
C GLY A 90 -18.10 32.31 14.45
N VAL A 91 -17.74 31.72 13.30
CA VAL A 91 -18.45 30.57 12.71
C VAL A 91 -18.23 29.29 13.54
N ALA A 92 -17.04 29.08 14.10
CA ALA A 92 -16.75 27.94 14.97
C ALA A 92 -17.51 28.01 16.32
N ALA A 93 -17.66 29.20 16.91
CA ALA A 93 -18.43 29.39 18.14
C ALA A 93 -19.94 29.21 17.92
N GLY A 94 -20.48 29.65 16.78
CA GLY A 94 -21.90 29.49 16.43
C GLY A 94 -22.32 28.02 16.24
N ALA A 95 -21.45 27.18 15.65
CA ALA A 95 -21.75 25.77 15.41
C ALA A 95 -21.75 24.91 16.68
N ILE A 96 -20.99 25.30 17.71
CA ILE A 96 -20.91 24.56 18.99
C ILE A 96 -22.14 24.85 19.88
N VAL A 97 -22.69 26.08 19.83
CA VAL A 97 -23.89 26.44 20.59
C VAL A 97 -25.15 25.82 20.00
N PHE A 98 -25.25 25.71 18.66
CA PHE A 98 -26.42 25.13 17.98
C PHE A 98 -26.53 23.60 18.15
N ARG A 99 -25.42 22.89 18.33
CA ARG A 99 -25.44 21.45 18.65
C ARG A 99 -25.92 21.14 20.08
N LYS A 100 -25.78 22.10 21.00
CA LYS A 100 -26.14 21.90 22.42
C LYS A 100 -27.63 22.17 22.70
N THR A 101 -28.35 22.85 21.81
CA THR A 101 -29.77 23.20 21.96
C THR A 101 -30.74 22.23 21.29
N LEU A 102 -30.27 21.35 20.39
CA LEU A 102 -31.13 20.34 19.73
C LEU A 102 -30.95 18.90 20.24
N PHE A 103 -29.89 18.60 21.02
CA PHE A 103 -29.58 17.22 21.43
C PHE A 103 -29.38 17.02 22.95
N GLY A 104 -29.92 17.90 23.79
CA GLY A 104 -29.77 17.80 25.24
C GLY A 104 -31.05 18.05 26.03
N GLY A 105 -31.85 17.00 26.28
CA GLY A 105 -32.79 17.03 27.41
C GLY A 105 -33.97 16.04 27.40
N ARG A 106 -33.78 14.86 28.03
CA ARG A 106 -34.74 14.08 28.88
C ARG A 106 -34.24 12.62 28.98
N ASN A 107 -34.11 11.94 30.12
CA ASN A 107 -34.36 12.29 31.51
C ASN A 107 -33.69 11.26 32.44
N GLN A 108 -33.10 11.77 33.53
CA GLN A 108 -33.29 11.38 34.94
C GLN A 108 -33.13 9.93 35.40
N THR A 109 -32.15 9.78 36.29
CA THR A 109 -32.16 8.93 37.49
C THR A 109 -33.46 9.08 38.29
N GLY A 110 -34.19 7.98 38.47
CA GLY A 110 -35.27 7.81 39.43
C GLY A 110 -35.18 6.42 40.05
N ARG A 111 -35.01 6.36 41.38
CA ARG A 111 -34.94 5.14 42.18
C ARG A 111 -36.36 4.61 42.45
N ALA A 112 -36.55 3.33 42.13
CA ALA A 112 -37.52 2.35 42.65
C ALA A 112 -39.02 2.70 42.66
N THR A 113 -39.77 2.00 41.80
CA THR A 113 -41.02 1.34 42.20
C THR A 113 -41.16 0.02 41.45
N ARG A 114 -41.66 -0.97 42.18
CA ARG A 114 -41.83 -2.38 41.86
C ARG A 114 -42.92 -2.54 40.79
N GLY A 115 -42.60 -3.21 39.70
CA GLY A 115 -43.57 -3.63 38.68
C GLY A 115 -42.91 -4.66 37.78
N ALA A 116 -43.34 -5.91 37.91
CA ALA A 116 -42.93 -7.00 37.05
C ALA A 116 -43.39 -6.71 35.62
N ASP A 117 -42.49 -6.84 34.65
CA ASP A 117 -42.88 -7.25 33.29
C ASP A 117 -41.67 -7.86 32.57
N THR A 118 -41.97 -9.02 31.98
CA THR A 118 -41.08 -9.98 31.36
C THR A 118 -40.55 -9.54 29.99
N ASN A 119 -39.35 -10.04 29.66
CA ASN A 119 -38.74 -10.13 28.32
C ASN A 119 -38.27 -8.83 27.64
N ARG A 120 -36.99 -8.52 27.83
CA ARG A 120 -36.15 -7.97 26.76
C ARG A 120 -34.73 -8.52 26.86
N VAL A 121 -34.49 -9.61 26.14
CA VAL A 121 -33.14 -10.14 25.91
C VAL A 121 -32.33 -9.06 25.19
N GLY A 122 -31.24 -8.61 25.80
CA GLY A 122 -30.26 -7.74 25.16
C GLY A 122 -29.61 -8.49 24.00
N GLN A 123 -29.76 -7.95 22.80
CA GLN A 123 -29.04 -8.42 21.62
C GLN A 123 -27.55 -8.12 21.83
N LEU A 124 -26.75 -9.16 22.06
CA LEU A 124 -25.29 -9.10 21.93
C LEU A 124 -24.93 -8.58 20.51
N PRO A 125 -23.83 -7.83 20.34
CA PRO A 125 -23.29 -7.54 19.02
C PRO A 125 -23.12 -8.85 18.25
N ALA A 126 -23.58 -8.89 17.00
CA ALA A 126 -23.45 -10.08 16.17
C ALA A 126 -21.96 -10.50 16.13
N PRO A 127 -21.65 -11.80 16.32
CA PRO A 127 -20.28 -12.29 16.16
C PRO A 127 -19.78 -11.93 14.75
N PRO A 128 -18.47 -11.67 14.59
CA PRO A 128 -17.89 -11.46 13.27
C PRO A 128 -18.28 -12.65 12.37
N PRO A 129 -18.57 -12.40 11.07
CA PRO A 129 -18.99 -13.46 10.17
C PRO A 129 -17.98 -14.61 10.24
N ALA A 130 -18.47 -15.80 10.60
CA ALA A 130 -17.65 -16.99 10.62
C ALA A 130 -17.04 -17.19 9.23
N PRO A 131 -15.74 -17.57 9.13
CA PRO A 131 -15.17 -17.92 7.85
C PRO A 131 -16.02 -19.04 7.23
N PRO A 132 -16.27 -19.02 5.90
CA PRO A 132 -17.07 -20.05 5.26
C PRO A 132 -16.44 -21.42 5.50
N SER A 133 -17.09 -22.22 6.33
CA SER A 133 -16.72 -23.59 6.64
C SER A 133 -17.17 -24.48 5.50
N GLY A 134 -16.21 -25.07 4.79
CA GLY A 134 -16.48 -26.05 3.75
C GLY A 134 -16.84 -25.41 2.43
N ASP A 135 -15.82 -25.20 1.59
CA ASP A 135 -15.78 -25.67 0.21
C ASP A 135 -14.51 -25.10 -0.42
N ASP A 136 -13.73 -25.97 -1.07
CA ASP A 136 -12.61 -25.55 -1.92
C ASP A 136 -13.06 -24.61 -3.07
N ALA A 137 -14.37 -24.32 -3.18
CA ALA A 137 -14.97 -23.30 -4.03
C ALA A 137 -14.31 -21.91 -3.87
N PHE A 138 -13.78 -21.60 -2.68
CA PHE A 138 -13.08 -20.35 -2.41
C PHE A 138 -11.59 -20.37 -2.77
N TRP A 139 -11.03 -21.56 -3.02
CA TRP A 139 -9.65 -21.75 -3.46
C TRP A 139 -9.61 -21.89 -4.99
N LEU A 140 -9.49 -20.77 -5.69
CA LEU A 140 -9.43 -20.71 -7.14
C LEU A 140 -8.05 -20.19 -7.55
N THR A 141 -7.30 -21.04 -8.24
CA THR A 141 -6.00 -20.65 -8.80
C THR A 141 -6.12 -19.75 -10.02
N ASN A 142 -7.28 -19.77 -10.69
CA ASN A 142 -7.58 -18.84 -11.78
C ASN A 142 -8.17 -17.54 -11.22
N LEU A 143 -7.46 -16.43 -11.38
CA LEU A 143 -7.88 -15.10 -10.90
C LEU A 143 -8.96 -14.44 -11.78
N THR A 144 -9.31 -15.03 -12.92
CA THR A 144 -10.31 -14.51 -13.86
C THR A 144 -11.71 -14.63 -13.25
N GLY A 145 -12.41 -13.50 -13.11
CA GLY A 145 -13.76 -13.47 -12.56
C GLY A 145 -13.84 -13.58 -11.02
N VAL A 146 -12.71 -13.69 -10.33
CA VAL A 146 -12.68 -13.69 -8.85
C VAL A 146 -13.18 -12.34 -8.33
N THR A 147 -14.30 -12.39 -7.61
CA THR A 147 -14.87 -11.23 -6.91
C THR A 147 -14.42 -11.25 -5.46
N ILE A 148 -13.68 -10.22 -5.03
CA ILE A 148 -13.20 -10.12 -3.65
C ILE A 148 -14.31 -9.50 -2.79
N PRO A 149 -14.79 -10.19 -1.74
CA PRO A 149 -15.92 -9.72 -0.95
C PRO A 149 -15.59 -8.43 -0.20
N ASP A 150 -16.60 -7.56 -0.04
CA ASP A 150 -16.56 -6.36 0.81
C ASP A 150 -16.80 -6.69 2.29
N ALA A 151 -16.10 -7.71 2.79
CA ALA A 151 -16.13 -8.15 4.18
C ALA A 151 -14.69 -8.28 4.70
N PRO A 152 -14.45 -8.20 6.03
CA PRO A 152 -13.11 -8.36 6.59
C PRO A 152 -12.44 -9.63 6.10
N ALA A 153 -11.14 -9.54 5.78
CA ALA A 153 -10.39 -10.66 5.24
C ALA A 153 -10.46 -11.89 6.15
N ALA A 154 -10.90 -13.01 5.58
CA ALA A 154 -11.08 -14.27 6.29
C ALA A 154 -10.76 -15.45 5.37
N GLY A 155 -10.63 -16.64 5.96
CA GLY A 155 -10.41 -17.88 5.23
C GLY A 155 -9.75 -18.94 6.10
N ARG A 156 -8.77 -19.64 5.51
CA ARG A 156 -8.03 -20.74 6.15
C ARG A 156 -6.55 -20.66 5.82
N VAL A 157 -5.70 -20.84 6.82
CA VAL A 157 -4.23 -20.86 6.66
C VAL A 157 -3.66 -22.09 7.37
N SER A 158 -2.97 -22.94 6.62
CA SER A 158 -2.41 -24.23 7.06
C SER A 158 -3.40 -25.04 7.91
N GLY A 159 -4.63 -25.21 7.42
CA GLY A 159 -5.71 -25.96 8.09
C GLY A 159 -6.43 -25.20 9.22
N LYS A 160 -5.93 -24.05 9.68
CA LYS A 160 -6.55 -23.25 10.75
C LYS A 160 -7.44 -22.15 10.20
N SER A 161 -8.58 -21.91 10.85
CA SER A 161 -9.46 -20.78 10.50
C SER A 161 -8.73 -19.46 10.72
N PHE A 162 -8.89 -18.54 9.77
CA PHE A 162 -8.29 -17.21 9.80
C PHE A 162 -9.36 -16.13 9.70
N THR A 163 -9.34 -15.18 10.64
CA THR A 163 -10.07 -13.91 10.55
C THR A 163 -9.11 -12.78 10.86
N ILE A 164 -9.10 -11.76 10.01
CA ILE A 164 -8.20 -10.63 10.20
C ILE A 164 -8.54 -9.85 11.47
N GLU A 165 -7.55 -9.70 12.34
CA GLU A 165 -7.65 -8.81 13.51
C GLU A 165 -6.74 -7.58 13.35
N ARG A 166 -5.60 -7.77 12.68
CA ARG A 166 -4.66 -6.67 12.45
C ARG A 166 -3.91 -6.82 11.14
N ALA A 167 -3.89 -5.74 10.35
CA ALA A 167 -3.03 -5.57 9.20
C ALA A 167 -1.95 -4.52 9.47
N THR A 168 -0.72 -4.80 9.06
CA THR A 168 0.37 -3.82 9.04
C THR A 168 1.12 -3.91 7.74
N ILE A 169 1.63 -2.79 7.25
CA ILE A 169 2.51 -2.75 6.09
C ILE A 169 3.80 -1.99 6.41
N LYS A 170 4.95 -2.59 6.10
CA LYS A 170 6.28 -2.01 6.33
C LYS A 170 7.14 -2.22 5.08
N GLY A 171 7.46 -1.13 4.38
CA GLY A 171 8.02 -1.23 3.03
C GLY A 171 7.06 -1.99 2.12
N GLY A 172 7.53 -3.02 1.44
CA GLY A 172 6.70 -3.96 0.68
C GLY A 172 6.16 -5.16 1.46
N HIS A 173 6.38 -5.26 2.77
CA HIS A 173 5.92 -6.41 3.57
C HIS A 173 4.52 -6.13 4.13
N LEU A 174 3.50 -6.81 3.60
CA LEU A 174 2.12 -6.79 4.10
C LEU A 174 1.93 -7.96 5.06
N ASP A 175 1.58 -7.68 6.30
CA ASP A 175 1.32 -8.68 7.33
C ASP A 175 -0.14 -8.62 7.77
N LEU A 176 -0.88 -9.71 7.55
CA LEU A 176 -2.22 -9.93 8.08
C LEU A 176 -2.13 -10.96 9.20
N ARG A 177 -2.67 -10.65 10.38
CA ARG A 177 -2.56 -11.53 11.54
C ARG A 177 -3.84 -11.62 12.36
N GLN A 178 -3.96 -12.77 13.02
CA GLN A 178 -4.93 -13.09 14.06
C GLN A 178 -4.19 -13.48 15.35
N GLY A 179 -4.71 -13.04 16.48
CA GLY A 179 -4.20 -13.37 17.80
C GLY A 179 -3.61 -12.14 18.52
N PRO A 180 -3.74 -12.09 19.85
CA PRO A 180 -3.35 -10.94 20.66
C PRO A 180 -1.84 -10.78 20.79
N ASN A 181 -1.10 -11.90 20.75
CA ASN A 181 0.32 -11.95 21.07
C ASN A 181 1.18 -12.26 19.84
N TRP A 182 2.45 -11.87 19.91
CA TRP A 182 3.47 -12.32 18.97
C TRP A 182 4.17 -13.59 19.51
N PRO A 183 4.39 -14.63 18.67
CA PRO A 183 3.96 -14.77 17.28
C PRO A 183 2.44 -14.93 17.16
N PRO A 184 1.78 -14.48 16.08
CA PRO A 184 0.33 -14.61 15.93
C PRO A 184 -0.13 -16.07 15.92
N ASP A 185 -1.39 -16.30 16.26
CA ASP A 185 -1.99 -17.64 16.23
C ASP A 185 -2.08 -18.14 14.78
N VAL A 186 -2.49 -17.26 13.87
CA VAL A 186 -2.58 -17.49 12.43
C VAL A 186 -2.22 -16.19 11.68
N GLY A 187 -1.50 -16.26 10.57
CA GLY A 187 -1.18 -15.09 9.77
C GLY A 187 -0.69 -15.39 8.37
N LEU A 188 -0.80 -14.36 7.52
CA LEU A 188 -0.35 -14.33 6.14
C LEU A 188 0.57 -13.12 5.98
N SER A 189 1.82 -13.36 5.59
CA SER A 189 2.77 -12.30 5.24
C SER A 189 3.10 -12.36 3.76
N VAL A 190 2.99 -11.23 3.06
CA VAL A 190 3.28 -11.11 1.63
C VAL A 190 4.40 -10.10 1.44
N GLN A 191 5.51 -10.53 0.84
CA GLN A 191 6.66 -9.68 0.53
C GLN A 191 6.58 -9.15 -0.90
N LEU A 192 5.91 -8.02 -1.07
CA LEU A 192 5.79 -7.30 -2.33
C LEU A 192 7.09 -6.55 -2.65
N PHE A 193 7.40 -6.39 -3.94
CA PHE A 193 8.60 -5.69 -4.42
C PHE A 193 8.45 -4.16 -4.42
N ALA A 194 8.01 -3.59 -3.29
CA ALA A 194 7.89 -2.15 -3.08
C ALA A 194 8.93 -1.66 -2.06
N LYS A 195 9.49 -0.47 -2.29
CA LYS A 195 10.45 0.14 -1.35
C LYS A 195 9.72 0.76 -0.17
N GLN A 196 8.60 1.42 -0.45
CA GLN A 196 7.76 2.09 0.52
C GLN A 196 6.29 1.68 0.34
N PRO A 197 5.47 1.70 1.40
CA PRO A 197 4.05 1.32 1.29
C PRO A 197 3.26 2.29 0.41
N GLU A 198 3.68 3.55 0.30
CA GLU A 198 3.08 4.55 -0.58
C GLU A 198 3.25 4.17 -2.07
N ASP A 199 4.29 3.42 -2.41
CA ASP A 199 4.48 2.90 -3.77
C ASP A 199 3.39 1.89 -4.15
N LEU A 200 2.63 1.35 -3.19
CA LEU A 200 1.54 0.41 -3.44
C LEU A 200 0.18 1.11 -3.53
N ALA A 201 0.08 2.38 -3.13
CA ALA A 201 -1.19 3.13 -3.11
C ALA A 201 -1.85 3.17 -4.50
N GLY A 202 -3.13 2.80 -4.55
CA GLY A 202 -3.91 2.76 -5.79
C GLY A 202 -3.48 1.69 -6.81
N LYS A 203 -2.54 0.80 -6.45
CA LYS A 203 -2.06 -0.25 -7.36
C LYS A 203 -2.79 -1.55 -7.15
N THR A 204 -2.89 -2.32 -8.22
CA THR A 204 -3.31 -3.72 -8.17
C THR A 204 -2.11 -4.60 -8.45
N VAL A 205 -1.86 -5.58 -7.59
CA VAL A 205 -0.84 -6.61 -7.76
C VAL A 205 -1.57 -7.92 -8.05
N SER A 206 -1.33 -8.50 -9.23
CA SER A 206 -1.85 -9.81 -9.62
C SER A 206 -0.69 -10.76 -9.90
N ILE A 207 -0.71 -11.93 -9.28
CA ILE A 207 0.28 -13.00 -9.41
C ILE A 207 -0.48 -14.30 -9.73
N GLU A 208 -0.20 -14.83 -10.91
CA GLU A 208 -0.69 -16.13 -11.38
C GLU A 208 0.31 -17.24 -11.05
N PRO A 209 -0.13 -18.50 -10.94
CA PRO A 209 0.71 -19.62 -10.49
C PRO A 209 1.83 -20.00 -11.46
N ASP A 210 1.77 -19.55 -12.72
CA ASP A 210 2.71 -19.91 -13.79
C ASP A 210 3.82 -18.85 -14.02
N ARG A 211 3.87 -17.81 -13.18
CA ARG A 211 4.84 -16.73 -13.30
C ARG A 211 6.26 -17.22 -12.99
N GLU A 212 7.30 -16.62 -13.59
CA GLU A 212 8.69 -17.00 -13.29
C GLU A 212 9.21 -16.41 -11.96
N LYS A 213 8.73 -15.21 -11.57
CA LYS A 213 9.16 -14.48 -10.37
C LYS A 213 8.00 -14.25 -9.42
N PHE A 214 8.12 -14.77 -8.20
CA PHE A 214 7.11 -14.63 -7.16
C PHE A 214 7.59 -13.74 -6.01
N PRO A 215 6.75 -12.82 -5.51
CA PRO A 215 6.78 -12.37 -4.13
C PRO A 215 6.88 -13.56 -3.15
N ARG A 216 7.64 -13.44 -2.07
CA ARG A 216 7.59 -14.47 -1.03
C ARG A 216 6.29 -14.33 -0.25
N VAL A 217 5.56 -15.44 -0.09
CA VAL A 217 4.43 -15.52 0.84
C VAL A 217 4.83 -16.42 2.01
N ILE A 218 4.46 -16.02 3.22
CA ILE A 218 4.69 -16.78 4.44
C ILE A 218 3.35 -17.06 5.08
N LEU A 219 3.01 -18.34 5.20
CA LEU A 219 1.91 -18.82 6.02
C LEU A 219 2.47 -19.05 7.42
N ARG A 220 1.89 -18.40 8.43
CA ARG A 220 2.32 -18.53 9.82
C ARG A 220 1.21 -19.10 10.65
N THR A 221 1.52 -20.13 11.43
CA THR A 221 0.65 -20.64 12.49
C THR A 221 1.43 -20.78 13.80
N ARG A 222 0.74 -20.75 14.93
CA ARG A 222 1.30 -21.11 16.22
C ARG A 222 1.03 -22.60 16.50
N ASN A 223 2.06 -23.35 16.88
CA ASN A 223 1.91 -24.74 17.33
C ASN A 223 1.44 -24.82 18.79
N GLU A 224 1.18 -26.03 19.28
CA GLU A 224 0.72 -26.28 20.65
C GLU A 224 1.72 -25.84 21.73
N GLU A 225 3.03 -25.83 21.41
CA GLU A 225 4.09 -25.32 22.27
C GLU A 225 4.20 -23.79 22.29
N GLY A 226 3.32 -23.09 21.54
CA GLY A 226 3.32 -21.64 21.45
C GLY A 226 4.35 -21.05 20.48
N LYS A 227 5.06 -21.87 19.70
CA LYS A 227 6.08 -21.44 18.74
C LYS A 227 5.49 -21.17 17.36
N ALA A 228 6.11 -20.24 16.63
CA ALA A 228 5.74 -19.95 15.24
C ALA A 228 6.24 -21.05 14.30
N VAL A 229 5.34 -21.63 13.54
CA VAL A 229 5.62 -22.48 12.38
C VAL A 229 5.39 -21.63 11.13
N ASN A 230 6.41 -21.51 10.29
CA ASN A 230 6.35 -20.73 9.06
C ASN A 230 6.51 -21.66 7.86
N GLU A 231 5.56 -21.60 6.94
CA GLU A 231 5.64 -22.22 5.63
C GLU A 231 5.85 -21.13 4.57
N ASN A 232 6.81 -21.35 3.67
CA ASN A 232 7.20 -20.34 2.68
C ASN A 232 6.78 -20.78 1.29
N CYS A 233 5.94 -19.98 0.66
CA CYS A 233 5.54 -20.20 -0.73
C CYS A 233 6.38 -19.28 -1.63
N PHE A 234 7.12 -19.89 -2.55
CA PHE A 234 7.94 -19.20 -3.55
C PHE A 234 7.46 -19.42 -4.99
N ASN A 235 6.43 -20.23 -5.19
CA ASN A 235 5.81 -20.52 -6.48
C ASN A 235 4.40 -21.11 -6.27
N GLY A 236 3.66 -21.30 -7.37
CA GLY A 236 2.43 -22.10 -7.39
C GLY A 236 1.23 -21.51 -6.65
N TYR A 237 1.35 -20.30 -6.10
CA TYR A 237 0.25 -19.61 -5.44
C TYR A 237 -0.40 -18.58 -6.38
N SER A 238 -1.66 -18.27 -6.12
CA SER A 238 -2.38 -17.19 -6.78
C SER A 238 -2.64 -16.06 -5.80
N LEU A 239 -2.38 -14.83 -6.21
CA LEU A 239 -2.53 -13.65 -5.35
C LEU A 239 -3.05 -12.47 -6.16
N ARG A 240 -4.12 -11.86 -5.68
CA ARG A 240 -4.59 -10.55 -6.12
C ARG A 240 -4.71 -9.63 -4.91
N VAL A 241 -4.02 -8.49 -4.96
CA VAL A 241 -4.14 -7.45 -3.94
C VAL A 241 -4.47 -6.14 -4.61
N GLU A 242 -5.57 -5.52 -4.21
CA GLU A 242 -6.01 -4.21 -4.70
C GLU A 242 -5.81 -3.21 -3.57
N PHE A 243 -4.88 -2.28 -3.73
CA PHE A 243 -4.62 -1.25 -2.75
C PHE A 243 -5.44 0.00 -3.07
N GLY A 244 -6.07 0.55 -2.05
CA GLY A 244 -6.72 1.85 -2.10
C GLY A 244 -5.72 3.01 -1.98
N ALA A 245 -6.25 4.21 -1.86
CA ALA A 245 -5.46 5.39 -1.54
C ALA A 245 -5.00 5.38 -0.08
N VAL A 246 -3.81 5.89 0.18
CA VAL A 246 -3.32 6.10 1.56
C VAL A 246 -4.18 7.16 2.25
N ALA A 247 -4.71 6.82 3.42
CA ALA A 247 -5.50 7.72 4.24
C ALA A 247 -5.14 7.52 5.72
N SER A 248 -4.93 8.62 6.45
CA SER A 248 -4.71 8.59 7.92
C SER A 248 -3.58 7.66 8.39
N GLY A 249 -2.48 7.55 7.61
CA GLY A 249 -1.37 6.65 7.94
C GLY A 249 -1.69 5.17 7.77
N ARG A 250 -2.73 4.85 7.00
CA ARG A 250 -3.16 3.49 6.69
C ARG A 250 -3.32 3.30 5.19
N LEU A 251 -3.20 2.05 4.78
CA LEU A 251 -3.35 1.60 3.40
C LEU A 251 -4.48 0.57 3.38
N PRO A 252 -5.72 0.98 3.03
CA PRO A 252 -6.81 0.05 2.85
C PRO A 252 -6.60 -0.77 1.58
N GLY A 253 -7.18 -1.96 1.53
CA GLY A 253 -7.15 -2.79 0.34
C GLY A 253 -8.03 -4.02 0.41
N LYS A 254 -8.03 -4.74 -0.69
CA LYS A 254 -8.66 -6.05 -0.87
C LYS A 254 -7.60 -7.07 -1.18
N ILE A 255 -7.74 -8.27 -0.63
CA ILE A 255 -6.85 -9.39 -0.89
C ILE A 255 -7.65 -10.59 -1.33
N TYR A 256 -7.07 -11.36 -2.24
CA TYR A 256 -7.43 -12.72 -2.56
C TYR A 256 -6.14 -13.52 -2.70
N PHE A 257 -5.98 -14.57 -1.91
CA PHE A 257 -4.80 -15.43 -1.89
C PHE A 257 -5.24 -16.88 -1.90
N CYS A 258 -4.53 -17.71 -2.66
CA CYS A 258 -4.64 -19.17 -2.68
C CYS A 258 -3.23 -19.77 -2.68
N GLY A 259 -2.89 -20.51 -1.63
CA GLY A 259 -1.61 -21.17 -1.43
C GLY A 259 -1.54 -22.56 -2.06
N PRO A 260 -0.34 -23.06 -2.40
CA PRO A 260 -0.11 -24.39 -2.96
C PRO A 260 0.01 -25.48 -1.88
N ASP A 261 -0.16 -25.12 -0.61
CA ASP A 261 -0.05 -26.01 0.53
C ASP A 261 -1.13 -27.12 0.47
N PRO A 262 -0.86 -28.31 1.04
CA PRO A 262 -1.80 -29.43 0.99
C PRO A 262 -3.16 -29.11 1.65
N GLU A 263 -3.18 -28.18 2.61
CA GLU A 263 -4.39 -27.71 3.30
C GLU A 263 -5.18 -26.67 2.48
N LYS A 264 -4.72 -26.34 1.27
CA LYS A 264 -5.31 -25.36 0.35
C LYS A 264 -5.65 -24.07 1.06
N SER A 265 -4.62 -23.39 1.57
CA SER A 265 -4.81 -22.13 2.29
C SER A 265 -5.40 -21.07 1.37
N TYR A 266 -6.37 -20.32 1.85
CA TYR A 266 -6.94 -19.18 1.15
C TYR A 266 -7.27 -18.05 2.11
N VAL A 267 -7.13 -16.81 1.64
CA VAL A 267 -7.53 -15.61 2.37
C VAL A 267 -8.17 -14.65 1.39
N MET A 268 -9.38 -14.18 1.69
CA MET A 268 -10.04 -13.17 0.87
C MET A 268 -10.83 -12.16 1.68
N GLY A 269 -10.92 -10.95 1.16
CA GLY A 269 -11.73 -9.86 1.71
C GLY A 269 -10.95 -8.56 1.83
N THR A 270 -11.44 -7.66 2.67
CA THR A 270 -10.88 -6.33 2.88
C THR A 270 -9.93 -6.29 4.07
N PHE A 271 -8.97 -5.38 4.02
CA PHE A 271 -8.08 -5.07 5.13
C PHE A 271 -7.81 -3.57 5.20
N ASP A 272 -7.39 -3.11 6.37
CA ASP A 272 -6.94 -1.74 6.60
C ASP A 272 -5.57 -1.76 7.29
N ALA A 273 -4.50 -1.69 6.49
CA ALA A 273 -3.14 -1.90 6.94
C ALA A 273 -2.54 -0.64 7.54
N GLU A 274 -2.08 -0.72 8.79
CA GLU A 274 -1.34 0.39 9.40
C GLU A 274 0.07 0.50 8.80
N ILE A 275 0.42 1.69 8.32
CA ILE A 275 1.73 1.97 7.75
C ILE A 275 2.77 2.09 8.86
N ARG A 276 3.72 1.16 8.90
CA ARG A 276 4.81 1.11 9.87
C ARG A 276 6.11 1.49 9.19
N ARG A 277 6.85 2.43 9.78
CA ARG A 277 8.18 2.81 9.29
C ARG A 277 9.17 1.66 9.45
N PRO A 278 10.14 1.51 8.52
CA PRO A 278 11.22 0.56 8.70
C PRO A 278 11.99 0.88 9.99
N THR A 279 12.33 -0.17 10.76
CA THR A 279 13.19 0.02 11.92
C THR A 279 14.60 0.25 11.36
N PRO A 280 15.29 1.34 11.73
CA PRO A 280 16.65 1.56 11.27
C PRO A 280 17.53 0.37 11.70
N PRO A 281 18.51 -0.04 10.88
CA PRO A 281 19.43 -1.11 11.25
C PRO A 281 20.11 -0.74 12.56
N LYS A 282 20.22 -1.69 13.50
CA LYS A 282 21.01 -1.49 14.72
C LYS A 282 22.44 -1.15 14.29
N PRO A 283 23.07 -0.10 14.86
CA PRO A 283 24.48 0.16 14.60
C PRO A 283 25.28 -1.09 14.94
N LYS A 284 26.18 -1.48 14.03
CA LYS A 284 27.13 -2.57 14.32
C LYS A 284 28.07 -2.09 15.45
N PRO A 285 28.37 -2.95 16.43
CA PRO A 285 29.33 -2.63 17.49
C PRO A 285 30.73 -2.41 16.92
#